data_AF-A0A9E2GAL6-F1
#
_entry.id   AF-A0A9E2GAL6-F1
#
_cell.length_a   1.000
_cell.length_b   1.000
_cell.length_c   1.000
_cell.angle_alpha   90.00
_cell.angle_beta   90.00
_cell.angle_gamma   90.00
#
_symmetry.space_group_name_H-M   'P 1'
#
loop_
_entity.id
_entity.type
_entity.pdbx_description
1 polymer ?
#
loop_
_entity_poly.entity_id
_entity_poly.type
_entity_poly.pdbx_seq_one_letter_code
_entity_poly.pdbx_strand_id
1 'polypeptide(L)'
;MARLTRESSVTVGTKEYKIDELLKTIIYLPADQIKTFFIQIGLKIPRELRMFVLRETLREKVIETRKSRLTLADELNYRLSWYTEFTESQLENLLVFFEDPKIEREFLEDFWTDLISYLVEKEVSSKHLKTLLDDSITFVKKHGLELPDMKTYNRDLKDLFFDSFGRIDGLAPAKFRPVLYKSSTLSEIRELGTKYEVDVPRRLKKTELADIIIKELKDRGQHTDKLEGEIRSMSVLVMQRFAIDHDIKASTELKKEEIIEYILANAKETKETYFVPESQSVYDKEVEEVAEDLDEIQIPVPIVEVPVEEEPVVIPVSEPEVEAPVEEEKVEAPVEEEKVEETQVQKVAEKPQVQVVQSAIDISELVNEIKKLRETFEVALLSQKVLNAEKEEERFNAIQVNNTQSNIPEIQPVVINSAEFYGNSKSLKKVIKNDEAAEREKFIEEKKADSSIGTGKTDDGVDETPGEIKFLGKMFKGLGKILWKLLKFLLKFAIIAAIIALVLIVGIAALKHYVPSLTLLDGVITFLNNFLGSGIVDRINGILGWTV
;
A
#
# COMPACT_ATOMS: atom_id res chain seq x y z
N MET A 1 -8.90 11.42 12.80
CA MET A 1 -8.71 12.77 13.41
C MET A 1 -7.29 13.26 13.08
N ALA A 2 -6.57 13.98 13.95
CA ALA A 2 -5.11 13.92 13.88
C ALA A 2 -4.67 12.47 14.16
N ARG A 3 -3.63 11.99 13.48
CA ARG A 3 -3.03 10.66 13.73
C ARG A 3 -2.34 10.70 15.10
N LEU A 4 -2.50 9.67 15.92
CA LEU A 4 -1.80 9.63 17.21
C LEU A 4 -0.32 9.37 16.96
N THR A 5 0.52 9.87 17.86
CA THR A 5 1.97 9.62 17.89
C THR A 5 2.30 8.70 19.06
N ARG A 6 3.52 8.13 19.09
CA ARG A 6 3.99 7.30 20.22
C ARG A 6 3.90 8.01 21.58
N GLU A 7 4.03 9.34 21.58
CA GLU A 7 3.89 10.23 22.75
C GLU A 7 2.44 10.54 23.16
N SER A 8 1.45 10.19 22.33
CA SER A 8 0.04 10.47 22.61
C SER A 8 -0.52 9.56 23.72
N SER A 9 -1.35 10.13 24.59
CA SER A 9 -2.06 9.39 25.64
C SER A 9 -3.38 8.80 25.15
N VAL A 10 -3.71 7.59 25.59
CA VAL A 10 -4.99 6.90 25.32
C VAL A 10 -5.55 6.32 26.62
N THR A 11 -6.86 6.42 26.81
CA THR A 11 -7.55 5.87 27.98
C THR A 11 -7.76 4.35 27.84
N VAL A 12 -7.11 3.57 28.71
CA VAL A 12 -7.18 2.11 28.78
C VAL A 12 -7.77 1.71 30.13
N GLY A 13 -8.98 1.12 30.10
CA GLY A 13 -9.81 0.89 31.28
C GLY A 13 -10.16 2.20 31.99
N THR A 14 -9.50 2.46 33.12
CA THR A 14 -9.67 3.64 33.97
C THR A 14 -8.39 4.48 34.12
N LYS A 15 -7.36 4.21 33.31
CA LYS A 15 -6.06 4.89 33.35
C LYS A 15 -5.73 5.42 31.97
N GLU A 16 -4.92 6.48 31.92
CA GLU A 16 -4.26 6.88 30.68
C GLU A 16 -2.89 6.22 30.59
N TYR A 17 -2.50 5.84 29.38
CA TYR A 17 -1.18 5.31 29.03
C TYR A 17 -0.70 6.04 27.79
N LYS A 18 0.62 6.26 27.67
CA LYS A 18 1.21 6.65 26.38
C LYS A 18 1.18 5.47 25.41
N ILE A 19 1.06 5.73 24.11
CA ILE A 19 1.14 4.66 23.10
C ILE A 19 2.46 3.89 23.23
N ASP A 20 3.60 4.56 23.42
CA ASP A 20 4.90 3.93 23.68
C ASP A 20 4.88 2.89 24.84
N GLU A 21 4.10 3.14 25.89
CA GLU A 21 3.96 2.21 27.01
C GLU A 21 3.17 0.95 26.64
N LEU A 22 2.22 1.07 25.71
CA LEU A 22 1.44 -0.04 25.19
C LEU A 22 2.27 -0.89 24.20
N LEU A 23 3.04 -0.23 23.33
CA LEU A 23 3.90 -0.88 22.32
C LEU A 23 4.92 -1.85 22.94
N LYS A 24 5.42 -1.55 24.15
CA LYS A 24 6.35 -2.42 24.93
C LYS A 24 5.86 -3.85 25.16
N THR A 25 4.57 -4.13 24.96
CA THR A 25 4.03 -5.50 25.00
C THR A 25 3.17 -5.87 23.79
N ILE A 26 2.44 -4.92 23.20
CA ILE A 26 1.46 -5.20 22.14
C ILE A 26 2.12 -5.68 20.83
N ILE A 27 3.31 -5.18 20.46
CA ILE A 27 3.99 -5.59 19.21
C ILE A 27 4.39 -7.07 19.18
N TYR A 28 4.41 -7.73 20.34
CA TYR A 28 4.77 -9.14 20.50
C TYR A 28 3.55 -10.08 20.39
N LEU A 29 2.32 -9.54 20.28
CA LEU A 29 1.11 -10.37 20.20
C LEU A 29 1.10 -11.21 18.91
N PRO A 30 0.76 -12.51 18.99
CA PRO A 30 0.61 -13.36 17.82
C PRO A 30 -0.73 -13.11 17.09
N ALA A 31 -0.76 -13.44 15.80
CA ALA A 31 -1.88 -13.11 14.91
C ALA A 31 -3.23 -13.73 15.32
N ASP A 32 -3.24 -14.87 16.01
CA ASP A 32 -4.45 -15.55 16.50
C ASP A 32 -5.15 -14.78 17.63
N GLN A 33 -4.38 -14.19 18.56
CA GLN A 33 -4.91 -13.35 19.63
C GLN A 33 -5.45 -12.03 19.08
N ILE A 34 -4.72 -11.42 18.13
CA ILE A 34 -5.15 -10.21 17.44
C ILE A 34 -6.46 -10.47 16.67
N LYS A 35 -6.55 -11.58 15.92
CA LYS A 35 -7.82 -11.98 15.27
C LYS A 35 -8.94 -12.11 16.27
N THR A 36 -8.70 -12.80 17.37
CA THR A 36 -9.69 -13.03 18.43
C THR A 36 -10.21 -11.71 18.99
N PHE A 37 -9.31 -10.75 19.27
CA PHE A 37 -9.68 -9.41 19.70
C PHE A 37 -10.55 -8.67 18.67
N PHE A 38 -10.13 -8.59 17.40
CA PHE A 38 -10.88 -7.87 16.36
C PHE A 38 -12.24 -8.50 16.05
N ILE A 39 -12.34 -9.84 16.11
CA ILE A 39 -13.61 -10.57 16.00
C ILE A 39 -14.55 -10.25 17.19
N GLN A 40 -14.03 -10.20 18.41
CA GLN A 40 -14.84 -9.86 19.60
C GLN A 40 -15.42 -8.45 19.57
N ILE A 41 -14.67 -7.45 19.05
CA ILE A 41 -15.17 -6.08 18.90
C ILE A 41 -15.96 -5.86 17.59
N GLY A 42 -16.03 -6.86 16.71
CA GLY A 42 -16.78 -6.78 15.45
C GLY A 42 -16.22 -5.77 14.44
N LEU A 43 -14.92 -5.46 14.50
CA LEU A 43 -14.29 -4.41 13.71
C LEU A 43 -13.36 -4.98 12.63
N LYS A 44 -13.44 -4.44 11.41
CA LYS A 44 -12.47 -4.67 10.32
C LYS A 44 -11.63 -3.42 10.07
N ILE A 45 -10.42 -3.61 9.54
CA ILE A 45 -9.42 -2.56 9.34
C ILE A 45 -9.33 -2.21 7.83
N PRO A 46 -9.29 -0.94 7.41
CA PRO A 46 -9.04 -0.59 6.01
C PRO A 46 -7.63 -1.03 5.60
N ARG A 47 -7.50 -1.73 4.46
CA ARG A 47 -6.19 -2.23 3.98
C ARG A 47 -5.18 -1.10 3.78
N GLU A 48 -5.67 0.07 3.39
CA GLU A 48 -4.88 1.28 3.15
C GLU A 48 -4.10 1.73 4.40
N LEU A 49 -4.56 1.41 5.62
CA LEU A 49 -3.82 1.68 6.87
C LEU A 49 -2.51 0.90 6.92
N ARG A 50 -2.53 -0.41 6.67
CA ARG A 50 -1.32 -1.25 6.69
C ARG A 50 -0.39 -0.90 5.54
N MET A 51 -0.93 -0.63 4.35
CA MET A 51 -0.14 -0.18 3.20
C MET A 51 0.54 1.16 3.44
N PHE A 52 -0.11 2.10 4.13
CA PHE A 52 0.52 3.37 4.49
C PHE A 52 1.75 3.13 5.36
N VAL A 53 1.60 2.36 6.45
CA VAL A 53 2.70 2.08 7.38
C VAL A 53 3.86 1.37 6.68
N LEU A 54 3.58 0.29 5.95
CA LEU A 54 4.60 -0.44 5.18
C LEU A 54 5.35 0.49 4.21
N ARG A 55 4.65 1.41 3.53
CA ARG A 55 5.27 2.35 2.57
C ARG A 55 6.16 3.39 3.26
N GLU A 56 5.88 3.78 4.49
CA GLU A 56 6.78 4.68 5.22
C GLU A 56 7.98 3.92 5.80
N THR A 57 7.78 2.77 6.44
CA THR A 57 8.88 2.03 7.08
C THR A 57 9.87 1.42 6.09
N LEU A 58 9.44 1.05 4.88
CA LEU A 58 10.33 0.52 3.83
C LEU A 58 10.98 1.64 2.98
N ARG A 59 10.57 2.91 3.14
CA ARG A 59 10.95 4.02 2.23
C ARG A 59 12.46 4.23 2.14
N GLU A 60 13.12 4.37 3.29
CA GLU A 60 14.55 4.63 3.38
C GLU A 60 15.35 3.48 2.74
N LYS A 61 15.05 2.24 3.14
CA LYS A 61 15.71 1.03 2.63
C LYS A 61 15.54 0.85 1.12
N VAL A 62 14.36 1.21 0.57
CA VAL A 62 14.14 1.20 -0.88
C VAL A 62 14.99 2.25 -1.59
N ILE A 63 15.08 3.46 -1.05
CA ILE A 63 15.92 4.53 -1.63
C ILE A 63 17.41 4.11 -1.61
N GLU A 64 17.91 3.55 -0.51
CA GLU A 64 19.26 2.98 -0.42
C GLU A 64 19.49 1.84 -1.43
N THR A 65 18.53 0.92 -1.54
CA THR A 65 18.61 -0.22 -2.45
C THR A 65 18.60 0.22 -3.92
N ARG A 66 17.82 1.24 -4.28
CA ARG A 66 17.85 1.83 -5.63
C ARG A 66 19.16 2.58 -5.90
N LYS A 67 19.64 3.39 -4.95
CA LYS A 67 20.93 4.11 -5.06
C LYS A 67 22.12 3.17 -5.24
N SER A 68 22.15 2.03 -4.54
CA SER A 68 23.20 1.01 -4.71
C SER A 68 23.07 0.18 -6.00
N ARG A 69 21.93 0.25 -6.70
CA ARG A 69 21.60 -0.55 -7.90
C ARG A 69 21.20 0.33 -9.10
N LEU A 70 21.81 1.51 -9.25
CA LEU A 70 21.52 2.50 -10.31
C LEU A 70 21.78 2.04 -11.77
N THR A 71 22.06 0.75 -12.02
CA THR A 71 22.22 0.24 -13.38
C THR A 71 20.86 0.01 -14.05
N LEU A 72 20.72 0.47 -15.29
CA LEU A 72 19.48 0.34 -16.09
C LEU A 72 19.05 -1.11 -16.37
N ALA A 73 19.91 -2.09 -16.09
CA ALA A 73 19.68 -3.51 -16.33
C ALA A 73 19.30 -4.31 -15.07
N ASP A 74 19.27 -3.69 -13.87
CA ASP A 74 18.85 -4.39 -12.66
C ASP A 74 17.31 -4.46 -12.57
N GLU A 75 16.77 -5.67 -12.75
CA GLU A 75 15.34 -5.96 -12.61
C GLU A 75 14.78 -5.47 -11.26
N LEU A 76 15.55 -5.60 -10.17
CA LEU A 76 15.10 -5.16 -8.85
C LEU A 76 14.98 -3.63 -8.78
N ASN A 77 15.94 -2.88 -9.34
CA ASN A 77 15.84 -1.42 -9.38
C ASN A 77 14.64 -0.96 -10.23
N TYR A 78 14.40 -1.61 -11.37
CA TYR A 78 13.21 -1.37 -12.19
C TYR A 78 11.91 -1.69 -11.43
N ARG A 79 11.85 -2.82 -10.72
CA ARG A 79 10.68 -3.16 -9.89
C ARG A 79 10.48 -2.13 -8.77
N LEU A 80 11.55 -1.65 -8.14
CA LEU A 80 11.50 -0.66 -7.05
C LEU A 80 11.18 0.78 -7.52
N SER A 81 11.27 1.12 -8.81
CA SER A 81 10.76 2.42 -9.28
C SER A 81 9.24 2.54 -9.12
N TRP A 82 8.53 1.41 -9.11
CA TRP A 82 7.08 1.30 -8.90
C TRP A 82 6.66 1.31 -7.42
N TYR A 83 7.60 1.42 -6.48
CA TYR A 83 7.37 1.26 -5.03
C TYR A 83 6.23 2.10 -4.46
N THR A 84 6.08 3.35 -4.90
CA THR A 84 5.02 4.25 -4.44
C THR A 84 3.62 3.70 -4.71
N GLU A 85 3.46 2.95 -5.81
CA GLU A 85 2.21 2.38 -6.30
C GLU A 85 2.05 0.88 -5.98
N PHE A 86 2.96 0.27 -5.21
CA PHE A 86 2.88 -1.14 -4.84
C PHE A 86 1.55 -1.52 -4.16
N THR A 87 1.07 -2.73 -4.50
CA THR A 87 0.00 -3.43 -3.80
C THR A 87 0.44 -3.82 -2.37
N GLU A 88 -0.53 -4.13 -1.50
CA GLU A 88 -0.22 -4.57 -0.15
C GLU A 88 0.70 -5.80 -0.12
N SER A 89 0.44 -6.83 -0.92
CA SER A 89 1.27 -8.04 -0.93
C SER A 89 2.65 -7.84 -1.54
N GLN A 90 2.84 -6.84 -2.41
CA GLN A 90 4.19 -6.44 -2.80
C GLN A 90 4.95 -5.79 -1.63
N LEU A 91 4.28 -4.99 -0.81
CA LEU A 91 4.86 -4.38 0.39
C LEU A 91 5.14 -5.43 1.49
N GLU A 92 4.22 -6.38 1.72
CA GLU A 92 4.42 -7.54 2.61
C GLU A 92 5.64 -8.37 2.18
N ASN A 93 5.74 -8.69 0.88
CA ASN A 93 6.86 -9.44 0.32
C ASN A 93 8.19 -8.67 0.41
N LEU A 94 8.16 -7.34 0.26
CA LEU A 94 9.34 -6.49 0.35
C LEU A 94 9.87 -6.36 1.78
N LEU A 95 8.97 -6.30 2.78
CA LEU A 95 9.35 -6.36 4.19
C LEU A 95 10.11 -7.66 4.51
N VAL A 96 9.56 -8.80 4.07
CA VAL A 96 10.20 -10.12 4.25
C VAL A 96 11.48 -10.23 3.42
N PHE A 97 11.58 -9.62 2.24
CA PHE A 97 12.77 -9.67 1.39
C PHE A 97 14.00 -8.97 1.99
N PHE A 98 13.81 -7.90 2.76
CA PHE A 98 14.94 -7.19 3.37
C PHE A 98 15.51 -7.89 4.62
N GLU A 99 14.75 -8.78 5.26
CA GLU A 99 15.16 -9.55 6.46
C GLU A 99 15.84 -8.67 7.54
N ASP A 100 15.33 -7.45 7.75
CA ASP A 100 15.94 -6.42 8.60
C ASP A 100 15.14 -6.24 9.92
N PRO A 101 15.63 -6.76 11.07
CA PRO A 101 14.88 -6.75 12.33
C PRO A 101 14.58 -5.35 12.87
N LYS A 102 15.30 -4.31 12.42
CA LYS A 102 14.99 -2.92 12.75
C LYS A 102 13.72 -2.48 12.03
N ILE A 103 13.62 -2.74 10.73
CA ILE A 103 12.45 -2.41 9.92
C ILE A 103 11.22 -3.20 10.36
N GLU A 104 11.37 -4.49 10.71
CA GLU A 104 10.26 -5.31 11.22
C GLU A 104 9.70 -4.76 12.54
N ARG A 105 10.57 -4.32 13.46
CA ARG A 105 10.19 -3.66 14.70
C ARG A 105 9.50 -2.32 14.44
N GLU A 106 10.09 -1.46 13.61
CA GLU A 106 9.55 -0.14 13.26
C GLU A 106 8.17 -0.27 12.60
N PHE A 107 8.02 -1.23 11.68
CA PHE A 107 6.73 -1.60 11.09
C PHE A 107 5.69 -1.97 12.15
N LEU A 108 6.02 -2.86 13.09
CA LEU A 108 5.08 -3.26 14.14
C LEU A 108 4.71 -2.10 15.07
N GLU A 109 5.69 -1.28 15.47
CA GLU A 109 5.47 -0.14 16.36
C GLU A 109 4.58 0.94 15.73
N ASP A 110 4.80 1.28 14.46
CA ASP A 110 4.00 2.25 13.73
C ASP A 110 2.64 1.67 13.31
N PHE A 111 2.58 0.38 12.95
CA PHE A 111 1.33 -0.32 12.62
C PHE A 111 0.40 -0.37 13.83
N TRP A 112 0.93 -0.66 15.02
CA TRP A 112 0.14 -0.64 16.24
C TRP A 112 -0.21 0.78 16.70
N THR A 113 0.64 1.78 16.47
CA THR A 113 0.29 3.20 16.70
C THR A 113 -0.91 3.62 15.85
N ASP A 114 -0.96 3.18 14.59
CA ASP A 114 -2.07 3.46 13.67
C ASP A 114 -3.31 2.63 13.98
N LEU A 115 -3.17 1.36 14.36
CA LEU A 115 -4.30 0.56 14.84
C LEU A 115 -4.91 1.17 16.11
N ILE A 116 -4.11 1.62 17.07
CA ILE A 116 -4.61 2.29 18.28
C ILE A 116 -5.32 3.60 17.90
N SER A 117 -4.74 4.39 16.98
CA SER A 117 -5.39 5.58 16.42
C SER A 117 -6.76 5.25 15.80
N TYR A 118 -6.84 4.15 15.04
CA TYR A 118 -8.06 3.69 14.40
C TYR A 118 -9.10 3.18 15.40
N LEU A 119 -8.69 2.40 16.40
CA LEU A 119 -9.55 1.93 17.50
C LEU A 119 -10.17 3.10 18.27
N VAL A 120 -9.39 4.17 18.51
CA VAL A 120 -9.87 5.41 19.14
C VAL A 120 -10.84 6.18 18.21
N GLU A 121 -10.54 6.32 16.91
CA GLU A 121 -11.48 6.95 15.95
C GLU A 121 -12.75 6.12 15.72
N LYS A 122 -12.75 4.83 16.07
CA LYS A 122 -13.92 3.94 16.07
C LYS A 122 -14.60 3.81 17.44
N GLU A 123 -14.23 4.65 18.41
CA GLU A 123 -14.83 4.72 19.75
C GLU A 123 -14.83 3.36 20.47
N VAL A 124 -13.81 2.53 20.22
CA VAL A 124 -13.66 1.21 20.87
C VAL A 124 -13.51 1.42 22.37
N SER A 125 -14.36 0.74 23.15
CA SER A 125 -14.43 0.91 24.60
C SER A 125 -13.06 0.72 25.26
N SER A 126 -12.73 1.61 26.22
CA SER A 126 -11.51 1.50 27.02
C SER A 126 -11.40 0.14 27.75
N LYS A 127 -12.53 -0.55 28.00
CA LYS A 127 -12.54 -1.92 28.53
C LYS A 127 -11.93 -2.94 27.55
N HIS A 128 -12.22 -2.83 26.25
CA HIS A 128 -11.63 -3.70 25.23
C HIS A 128 -10.13 -3.40 25.05
N LEU A 129 -9.74 -2.13 25.01
CA LEU A 129 -8.32 -1.75 25.02
C LEU A 129 -7.59 -2.30 26.26
N LYS A 130 -8.27 -2.35 27.41
CA LYS A 130 -7.71 -2.96 28.63
C LYS A 130 -7.53 -4.47 28.47
N THR A 131 -8.50 -5.19 27.91
CA THR A 131 -8.35 -6.62 27.61
C THR A 131 -7.14 -6.85 26.69
N LEU A 132 -6.99 -6.09 25.60
CA LEU A 132 -5.85 -6.19 24.70
C LEU A 132 -4.49 -6.01 25.41
N LEU A 133 -4.40 -5.03 26.32
CA LEU A 133 -3.19 -4.77 27.12
C LEU A 133 -2.94 -5.85 28.19
N ASP A 134 -3.98 -6.33 28.85
CA ASP A 134 -3.86 -7.41 29.85
C ASP A 134 -3.43 -8.73 29.16
N ASP A 135 -3.92 -8.99 27.95
CA ASP A 135 -3.54 -10.13 27.11
C ASP A 135 -2.09 -10.01 26.62
N SER A 136 -1.65 -8.83 26.13
CA SER A 136 -0.26 -8.62 25.70
C SER A 136 0.74 -8.78 26.83
N ILE A 137 0.44 -8.23 28.01
CA ILE A 137 1.25 -8.41 29.23
C ILE A 137 1.30 -9.90 29.63
N THR A 138 0.19 -10.62 29.51
CA THR A 138 0.11 -12.05 29.84
C THR A 138 0.91 -12.90 28.85
N PHE A 139 0.86 -12.56 27.55
CA PHE A 139 1.62 -13.23 26.51
C PHE A 139 3.14 -13.05 26.71
N VAL A 140 3.60 -11.82 26.87
CA VAL A 140 5.03 -11.49 27.07
C VAL A 140 5.59 -12.12 28.34
N LYS A 141 4.82 -12.17 29.43
CA LYS A 141 5.23 -12.86 30.67
C LYS A 141 5.42 -14.38 30.50
N LYS A 142 4.75 -14.99 29.51
CA LYS A 142 4.78 -16.45 29.29
C LYS A 142 5.79 -16.87 28.20
N HIS A 143 5.96 -16.06 27.15
CA HIS A 143 6.77 -16.43 25.98
C HIS A 143 7.98 -15.50 25.75
N GLY A 144 8.09 -14.38 26.48
CA GLY A 144 9.20 -13.43 26.35
C GLY A 144 8.94 -12.29 25.35
N LEU A 145 10.02 -11.67 24.88
CA LEU A 145 10.03 -10.52 23.98
C LEU A 145 10.51 -10.92 22.57
N GLU A 146 9.92 -11.98 22.02
CA GLU A 146 10.17 -12.49 20.67
C GLU A 146 9.14 -11.90 19.69
N LEU A 147 9.61 -11.23 18.63
CA LEU A 147 8.73 -10.66 17.61
C LEU A 147 8.09 -11.79 16.77
N PRO A 148 6.84 -11.63 16.30
CA PRO A 148 6.23 -12.61 15.42
C PRO A 148 6.94 -12.66 14.05
N ASP A 149 7.00 -13.83 13.42
CA ASP A 149 7.52 -13.97 12.05
C ASP A 149 6.66 -13.18 11.05
N MET A 150 7.25 -12.20 10.37
CA MET A 150 6.51 -11.28 9.48
C MET A 150 5.75 -11.98 8.36
N LYS A 151 6.25 -13.12 7.87
CA LYS A 151 5.64 -13.86 6.77
C LYS A 151 4.34 -14.54 7.19
N THR A 152 4.34 -15.25 8.32
CA THR A 152 3.13 -15.89 8.87
C THR A 152 2.19 -14.85 9.48
N TYR A 153 2.71 -13.87 10.22
CA TYR A 153 1.93 -12.80 10.86
C TYR A 153 1.07 -12.03 9.86
N ASN A 154 1.66 -11.50 8.78
CA ASN A 154 0.91 -10.73 7.78
C ASN A 154 -0.07 -11.59 6.97
N ARG A 155 0.34 -12.81 6.58
CA ARG A 155 -0.54 -13.79 5.90
C ARG A 155 -1.75 -14.12 6.76
N ASP A 156 -1.54 -14.35 8.05
CA ASP A 156 -2.61 -14.79 8.93
C ASP A 156 -3.56 -13.63 9.20
N LEU A 157 -3.08 -12.41 9.49
CA LEU A 157 -3.94 -11.25 9.74
C LEU A 157 -4.81 -10.80 8.53
N LYS A 158 -4.60 -11.33 7.31
CA LYS A 158 -5.27 -10.90 6.08
C LYS A 158 -6.79 -10.71 6.18
N ASP A 159 -7.48 -11.57 6.94
CA ASP A 159 -8.96 -11.62 7.03
C ASP A 159 -9.57 -10.44 7.81
N LEU A 160 -8.75 -9.75 8.62
CA LEU A 160 -9.13 -8.56 9.39
C LEU A 160 -9.21 -7.32 8.52
N PHE A 161 -8.52 -7.31 7.38
CA PHE A 161 -8.49 -6.20 6.46
C PHE A 161 -9.63 -6.27 5.44
N PHE A 162 -10.06 -5.11 4.96
CA PHE A 162 -10.98 -5.00 3.83
C PHE A 162 -10.47 -3.97 2.82
N ASP A 163 -10.76 -4.23 1.55
CA ASP A 163 -10.54 -3.28 0.47
C ASP A 163 -11.74 -2.33 0.32
N SER A 164 -11.47 -1.07 0.01
CA SER A 164 -12.51 -0.13 -0.40
C SER A 164 -13.23 -0.61 -1.67
N PHE A 165 -14.52 -0.30 -1.83
CA PHE A 165 -15.32 -0.75 -2.98
C PHE A 165 -14.65 -0.44 -4.33
N GLY A 166 -14.55 -1.44 -5.21
CA GLY A 166 -13.89 -1.32 -6.51
C GLY A 166 -12.37 -1.28 -6.46
N ARG A 167 -11.75 -1.66 -5.32
CA ARG A 167 -10.31 -1.87 -5.17
C ARG A 167 -9.99 -3.34 -4.89
N ILE A 168 -8.75 -3.73 -5.18
CA ILE A 168 -8.18 -5.02 -4.81
C ILE A 168 -6.72 -4.80 -4.41
N ASP A 169 -6.32 -5.41 -3.29
CA ASP A 169 -5.02 -5.22 -2.65
C ASP A 169 -4.63 -3.74 -2.45
N GLY A 170 -5.64 -2.94 -2.11
CA GLY A 170 -5.63 -1.50 -1.88
C GLY A 170 -5.56 -0.61 -3.12
N LEU A 171 -5.43 -1.18 -4.32
CA LEU A 171 -5.35 -0.44 -5.58
C LEU A 171 -6.66 -0.50 -6.38
N ALA A 172 -6.96 0.57 -7.10
CA ALA A 172 -7.98 0.53 -8.14
C ALA A 172 -7.47 -0.26 -9.37
N PRO A 173 -8.34 -0.95 -10.15
CA PRO A 173 -7.94 -1.71 -11.34
C PRO A 173 -7.06 -0.96 -12.35
N ALA A 174 -7.25 0.37 -12.46
CA ALA A 174 -6.47 1.24 -13.34
C ALA A 174 -5.02 1.51 -12.88
N LYS A 175 -4.66 1.15 -11.64
CA LYS A 175 -3.30 1.16 -11.08
C LYS A 175 -2.77 -0.27 -10.90
N PHE A 176 -3.61 -1.18 -10.39
CA PHE A 176 -3.31 -2.60 -10.22
C PHE A 176 -2.74 -3.28 -11.48
N ARG A 177 -3.34 -3.00 -12.65
CA ARG A 177 -2.90 -3.54 -13.94
C ARG A 177 -1.43 -3.22 -14.29
N PRO A 178 -1.03 -1.95 -14.48
CA PRO A 178 0.36 -1.62 -14.83
C PRO A 178 1.34 -1.98 -13.71
N VAL A 179 0.98 -1.75 -12.43
CA VAL A 179 1.84 -2.09 -11.28
C VAL A 179 2.23 -3.56 -11.29
N LEU A 180 1.26 -4.48 -11.29
CA LEU A 180 1.57 -5.92 -11.26
C LEU A 180 2.26 -6.38 -12.56
N TYR A 181 1.85 -5.83 -13.70
CA TYR A 181 2.44 -6.19 -14.98
C TYR A 181 3.94 -5.86 -15.05
N LYS A 182 4.32 -4.65 -14.63
CA LYS A 182 5.69 -4.14 -14.71
C LYS A 182 6.56 -4.57 -13.52
N SER A 183 6.00 -4.65 -12.31
CA SER A 183 6.78 -4.82 -11.07
C SER A 183 6.63 -6.16 -10.33
N SER A 184 5.80 -7.10 -10.83
CA SER A 184 5.60 -8.43 -10.22
C SER A 184 5.96 -9.60 -11.15
N THR A 185 6.32 -10.74 -10.56
CA THR A 185 6.59 -12.01 -11.25
C THR A 185 5.30 -12.83 -11.46
N LEU A 186 5.36 -13.82 -12.36
CA LEU A 186 4.22 -14.71 -12.64
C LEU A 186 3.80 -15.61 -11.45
N SER A 187 4.65 -15.79 -10.45
CA SER A 187 4.32 -16.46 -9.18
C SER A 187 3.61 -15.50 -8.23
N GLU A 188 4.18 -14.32 -7.99
CA GLU A 188 3.61 -13.30 -7.09
C GLU A 188 2.18 -12.91 -7.48
N ILE A 189 1.89 -12.73 -8.79
CA ILE A 189 0.53 -12.40 -9.25
C ILE A 189 -0.45 -13.55 -8.96
N ARG A 190 -0.03 -14.82 -9.07
CA ARG A 190 -0.88 -15.98 -8.75
C ARG A 190 -1.07 -16.18 -7.25
N GLU A 191 -0.05 -15.89 -6.45
CA GLU A 191 -0.14 -15.88 -4.99
C GLU A 191 -1.11 -14.80 -4.51
N LEU A 192 -1.07 -13.62 -5.12
CA LEU A 192 -2.07 -12.56 -4.92
C LEU A 192 -3.47 -13.04 -5.34
N GLY A 193 -3.64 -13.68 -6.50
CA GLY A 193 -4.92 -14.31 -6.87
C GLY A 193 -5.44 -15.28 -5.80
N THR A 194 -4.55 -16.10 -5.24
CA THR A 194 -4.85 -17.06 -4.17
C THR A 194 -5.25 -16.36 -2.85
N LYS A 195 -4.65 -15.19 -2.52
CA LYS A 195 -5.03 -14.35 -1.37
C LYS A 195 -6.52 -14.01 -1.39
N TYR A 196 -7.06 -13.74 -2.58
CA TYR A 196 -8.45 -13.38 -2.90
C TYR A 196 -9.35 -14.57 -3.31
N GLU A 197 -8.97 -15.80 -2.98
CA GLU A 197 -9.71 -17.03 -3.30
C GLU A 197 -9.90 -17.31 -4.80
N VAL A 198 -9.09 -16.69 -5.67
CA VAL A 198 -9.06 -16.94 -7.12
C VAL A 198 -7.91 -17.87 -7.48
N ASP A 199 -8.22 -19.17 -7.65
CA ASP A 199 -7.28 -20.12 -8.22
C ASP A 199 -7.12 -19.86 -9.73
N VAL A 200 -5.94 -19.35 -10.13
CA VAL A 200 -5.63 -19.03 -11.52
C VAL A 200 -5.01 -20.26 -12.20
N PRO A 201 -5.61 -20.80 -13.27
CA PRO A 201 -5.08 -21.96 -13.98
C PRO A 201 -3.61 -21.78 -14.39
N ARG A 202 -2.74 -22.74 -14.05
CA ARG A 202 -1.33 -22.69 -14.49
C ARG A 202 -1.19 -22.81 -16.02
N ARG A 203 -2.15 -23.48 -16.67
CA ARG A 203 -2.20 -23.70 -18.12
C ARG A 203 -3.63 -23.59 -18.64
N LEU A 204 -3.76 -23.07 -19.85
CA LEU A 204 -5.01 -23.05 -20.62
C LEU A 204 -5.46 -24.47 -20.97
N LYS A 205 -6.77 -24.70 -20.96
CA LYS A 205 -7.38 -25.92 -21.47
C LYS A 205 -7.30 -25.96 -23.00
N LYS A 206 -7.39 -27.17 -23.56
CA LYS A 206 -7.43 -27.40 -25.03
C LYS A 206 -8.47 -26.50 -25.73
N THR A 207 -9.65 -26.35 -25.12
CA THR A 207 -10.75 -25.54 -25.65
C THR A 207 -10.40 -24.06 -25.67
N GLU A 208 -9.88 -23.54 -24.56
CA GLU A 208 -9.52 -22.12 -24.39
C GLU A 208 -8.37 -21.75 -25.36
N LEU A 209 -7.39 -22.63 -25.54
CA LEU A 209 -6.33 -22.46 -26.53
C LEU A 209 -6.89 -22.41 -27.98
N ALA A 210 -7.83 -23.29 -28.31
CA ALA A 210 -8.49 -23.26 -29.62
C ALA A 210 -9.29 -21.95 -29.79
N ASP A 211 -10.03 -21.51 -28.78
CA ASP A 211 -10.83 -20.28 -28.80
C ASP A 211 -9.96 -19.03 -29.02
N ILE A 212 -8.76 -18.96 -28.42
CA ILE A 212 -7.78 -17.88 -28.65
C ILE A 212 -7.29 -17.87 -30.11
N ILE A 213 -6.90 -19.03 -30.65
CA ILE A 213 -6.45 -19.15 -32.06
C ILE A 213 -7.59 -18.76 -33.02
N ILE A 214 -8.81 -19.22 -32.74
CA ILE A 214 -10.01 -18.91 -33.53
C ILE A 214 -10.35 -17.42 -33.47
N LYS A 215 -10.20 -16.77 -32.30
CA LYS A 215 -10.40 -15.32 -32.15
C LYS A 215 -9.40 -14.54 -32.99
N GLU A 216 -8.11 -14.84 -32.87
CA GLU A 216 -7.06 -14.17 -33.65
C GLU A 216 -7.28 -14.34 -35.17
N LEU A 217 -7.74 -15.52 -35.62
CA LEU A 217 -8.12 -15.75 -37.01
C LEU A 217 -9.36 -14.95 -37.44
N LYS A 218 -10.33 -14.72 -36.55
CA LYS A 218 -11.50 -13.85 -36.82
C LYS A 218 -11.07 -12.39 -36.93
N ASP A 219 -10.24 -11.93 -36.00
CA ASP A 219 -9.71 -10.55 -35.97
C ASP A 219 -8.83 -10.26 -37.21
N ARG A 220 -8.14 -11.27 -37.75
CA ARG A 220 -7.37 -11.21 -39.01
C ARG A 220 -8.21 -11.46 -40.30
N GLY A 221 -9.50 -11.77 -40.18
CA GLY A 221 -10.36 -12.10 -41.33
C GLY A 221 -10.01 -13.41 -42.06
N GLN A 222 -9.27 -14.31 -41.40
CA GLN A 222 -8.79 -15.61 -41.94
C GLN A 222 -9.62 -16.80 -41.42
N HIS A 223 -10.68 -16.55 -40.65
CA HIS A 223 -11.56 -17.57 -40.12
C HIS A 223 -12.43 -18.23 -41.19
N THR A 224 -12.58 -19.56 -41.08
CA THR A 224 -13.64 -20.33 -41.77
C THR A 224 -14.12 -21.44 -40.85
N ASP A 225 -15.39 -21.86 -40.98
CA ASP A 225 -15.99 -22.90 -40.14
C ASP A 225 -15.24 -24.25 -40.24
N LYS A 226 -14.69 -24.55 -41.43
CA LYS A 226 -13.86 -25.73 -41.65
C LYS A 226 -12.56 -25.66 -40.84
N LEU A 227 -11.89 -24.52 -40.86
CA LEU A 227 -10.65 -24.29 -40.12
C LEU A 227 -10.88 -24.31 -38.61
N GLU A 228 -12.00 -23.75 -38.13
CA GLU A 228 -12.41 -23.86 -36.71
C GLU A 228 -12.64 -25.33 -36.30
N GLY A 229 -13.31 -26.12 -37.13
CA GLY A 229 -13.47 -27.56 -36.89
C GLY A 229 -12.12 -28.32 -36.86
N GLU A 230 -11.22 -28.01 -37.78
CA GLU A 230 -9.86 -28.57 -37.81
C GLU A 230 -9.08 -28.21 -36.54
N ILE A 231 -9.02 -26.93 -36.16
CA ILE A 231 -8.31 -26.46 -34.94
C ILE A 231 -8.85 -27.13 -33.68
N ARG A 232 -10.18 -27.19 -33.50
CA ARG A 232 -10.78 -27.85 -32.32
C ARG A 232 -10.47 -29.36 -32.26
N SER A 233 -10.26 -30.00 -33.42
CA SER A 233 -9.89 -31.42 -33.50
C SER A 233 -8.42 -31.70 -33.14
N MET A 234 -7.48 -30.83 -33.55
CA MET A 234 -6.03 -30.98 -33.36
C MET A 234 -5.62 -31.30 -31.91
N SER A 235 -4.45 -31.91 -31.70
CA SER A 235 -3.86 -32.02 -30.36
C SER A 235 -3.25 -30.68 -29.91
N VAL A 236 -3.04 -30.48 -28.61
CA VAL A 236 -2.48 -29.22 -28.06
C VAL A 236 -1.14 -28.85 -28.71
N LEU A 237 -0.25 -29.83 -28.91
CA LEU A 237 1.04 -29.61 -29.56
C LEU A 237 0.90 -29.20 -31.03
N VAL A 238 -0.10 -29.75 -31.74
CA VAL A 238 -0.37 -29.39 -33.15
C VAL A 238 -1.00 -28.01 -33.24
N MET A 239 -1.88 -27.63 -32.29
CA MET A 239 -2.39 -26.26 -32.16
C MET A 239 -1.29 -25.25 -31.88
N GLN A 240 -0.31 -25.57 -31.01
CA GLN A 240 0.83 -24.69 -30.75
C GLN A 240 1.70 -24.50 -31.99
N ARG A 241 1.96 -25.56 -32.76
CA ARG A 241 2.68 -25.47 -34.04
C ARG A 241 1.91 -24.63 -35.06
N PHE A 242 0.62 -24.92 -35.24
CA PHE A 242 -0.26 -24.14 -36.10
C PHE A 242 -0.25 -22.65 -35.70
N ALA A 243 -0.30 -22.34 -34.41
CA ALA A 243 -0.23 -20.97 -33.93
C ALA A 243 1.12 -20.31 -34.28
N ILE A 244 2.25 -21.00 -34.11
CA ILE A 244 3.58 -20.51 -34.50
C ILE A 244 3.66 -20.29 -36.02
N ASP A 245 3.21 -21.26 -36.82
CA ASP A 245 3.25 -21.23 -38.29
C ASP A 245 2.40 -20.10 -38.88
N HIS A 246 1.36 -19.66 -38.16
CA HIS A 246 0.47 -18.55 -38.53
C HIS A 246 0.77 -17.22 -37.79
N ASP A 247 1.88 -17.13 -37.06
CA ASP A 247 2.27 -15.97 -36.21
C ASP A 247 1.15 -15.52 -35.24
N ILE A 248 0.50 -16.49 -34.59
CA ILE A 248 -0.54 -16.33 -33.58
C ILE A 248 0.10 -16.55 -32.21
N LYS A 249 0.03 -15.54 -31.32
CA LYS A 249 0.63 -15.57 -29.97
C LYS A 249 -0.17 -16.39 -28.95
N ALA A 250 -0.51 -17.64 -29.29
CA ALA A 250 -1.22 -18.59 -28.45
C ALA A 250 -0.25 -19.57 -27.75
N SER A 251 0.01 -19.32 -26.46
CA SER A 251 0.72 -20.25 -25.58
C SER A 251 -0.26 -21.09 -24.76
N THR A 252 0.18 -22.23 -24.23
CA THR A 252 -0.57 -22.92 -23.17
C THR A 252 -0.38 -22.28 -21.80
N GLU A 253 0.63 -21.43 -21.63
CA GLU A 253 0.94 -20.75 -20.38
C GLU A 253 0.34 -19.34 -20.40
N LEU A 254 -0.38 -18.99 -19.34
CA LEU A 254 -1.00 -17.66 -19.21
C LEU A 254 0.07 -16.57 -19.05
N LYS A 255 -0.08 -15.48 -19.80
CA LYS A 255 0.71 -14.25 -19.68
C LYS A 255 0.33 -13.47 -18.41
N LYS A 256 1.14 -12.49 -18.02
CA LYS A 256 0.87 -11.66 -16.82
C LYS A 256 -0.49 -10.97 -16.93
N GLU A 257 -0.79 -10.38 -18.08
CA GLU A 257 -2.02 -9.65 -18.36
C GLU A 257 -3.25 -10.58 -18.24
N GLU A 258 -3.17 -11.78 -18.82
CA GLU A 258 -4.23 -12.79 -18.77
C GLU A 258 -4.51 -13.25 -17.33
N ILE A 259 -3.47 -13.39 -16.49
CA ILE A 259 -3.59 -13.70 -15.06
C ILE A 259 -4.22 -12.52 -14.30
N ILE A 260 -3.77 -11.29 -14.55
CA ILE A 260 -4.30 -10.07 -13.91
C ILE A 260 -5.79 -9.89 -14.22
N GLU A 261 -6.19 -10.02 -15.49
CA GLU A 261 -7.60 -9.93 -15.88
C GLU A 261 -8.43 -11.07 -15.33
N TYR A 262 -7.89 -12.30 -15.26
CA TYR A 262 -8.59 -13.43 -14.64
C TYR A 262 -8.84 -13.18 -13.14
N ILE A 263 -7.89 -12.57 -12.43
CA ILE A 263 -8.08 -12.17 -11.02
C ILE A 263 -9.17 -11.10 -10.92
N LEU A 264 -9.07 -10.02 -11.70
CA LEU A 264 -10.04 -8.92 -11.67
C LEU A 264 -11.47 -9.34 -12.09
N ALA A 265 -11.61 -10.34 -12.96
CA ALA A 265 -12.90 -10.87 -13.39
C ALA A 265 -13.55 -11.83 -12.39
N ASN A 266 -12.78 -12.43 -11.47
CA ASN A 266 -13.25 -13.49 -10.57
C ASN A 266 -13.23 -13.13 -9.08
N ALA A 267 -12.38 -12.19 -8.65
CA ALA A 267 -12.29 -11.73 -7.27
C ALA A 267 -13.58 -11.02 -6.82
N LYS A 268 -14.01 -11.27 -5.58
CA LYS A 268 -15.30 -10.77 -5.04
C LYS A 268 -15.38 -9.24 -5.03
N GLU A 269 -14.23 -8.61 -4.83
CA GLU A 269 -14.04 -7.17 -4.65
C GLU A 269 -14.21 -6.37 -5.94
N THR A 270 -13.89 -6.99 -7.09
CA THR A 270 -13.81 -6.31 -8.39
C THR A 270 -14.76 -6.86 -9.44
N LYS A 271 -15.20 -8.14 -9.35
CA LYS A 271 -16.06 -8.83 -10.32
C LYS A 271 -17.34 -8.09 -10.71
N GLU A 272 -18.02 -7.43 -9.77
CA GLU A 272 -19.24 -6.65 -10.06
C GLU A 272 -18.96 -5.36 -10.86
N THR A 273 -17.74 -4.84 -10.74
CA THR A 273 -17.26 -3.61 -11.41
C THR A 273 -16.37 -3.89 -12.61
N TYR A 274 -16.05 -5.16 -12.87
CA TYR A 274 -15.07 -5.58 -13.85
C TYR A 274 -15.51 -5.22 -15.27
N PHE A 275 -14.57 -4.67 -16.04
CA PHE A 275 -14.69 -4.47 -17.47
C PHE A 275 -13.39 -4.87 -18.13
N VAL A 276 -13.51 -5.53 -19.29
CA VAL A 276 -12.38 -5.84 -20.17
C VAL A 276 -11.84 -4.50 -20.71
N PRO A 277 -10.52 -4.23 -20.63
CA PRO A 277 -9.92 -3.05 -21.23
C PRO A 277 -10.16 -2.99 -22.74
N GLU A 278 -10.50 -1.81 -23.26
CA GLU A 278 -10.66 -1.60 -24.71
C GLU A 278 -9.31 -1.57 -25.46
N SER A 279 -8.21 -1.36 -24.74
CA SER A 279 -6.85 -1.26 -25.28
C SER A 279 -5.82 -1.80 -24.29
N GLN A 280 -4.73 -2.35 -24.81
CA GLN A 280 -3.57 -2.81 -24.03
C GLN A 280 -2.83 -1.67 -23.33
N SER A 281 -3.03 -0.42 -23.77
CA SER A 281 -2.38 0.78 -23.21
C SER A 281 -2.66 1.03 -21.72
N VAL A 282 -3.62 0.32 -21.12
CA VAL A 282 -3.85 0.33 -19.66
C VAL A 282 -2.65 -0.24 -18.88
N TYR A 283 -1.84 -1.11 -19.50
CA TYR A 283 -0.58 -1.65 -18.92
C TYR A 283 0.66 -0.79 -19.23
N ASP A 284 0.56 0.16 -20.16
CA ASP A 284 1.69 0.96 -20.66
C ASP A 284 1.89 2.28 -19.92
N LYS A 285 1.25 2.45 -18.75
CA LYS A 285 1.64 3.51 -17.83
C LYS A 285 3.08 3.28 -17.41
N GLU A 286 3.83 4.37 -17.31
CA GLU A 286 5.15 4.41 -16.70
C GLU A 286 5.06 5.28 -15.43
N VAL A 287 5.97 5.06 -14.49
CA VAL A 287 6.11 5.93 -13.33
C VAL A 287 7.05 7.05 -13.72
N GLU A 288 6.67 8.30 -13.47
CA GLU A 288 7.60 9.43 -13.59
C GLU A 288 8.81 9.14 -12.68
N GLU A 289 10.00 9.00 -13.27
CA GLU A 289 11.20 8.69 -12.50
C GLU A 289 11.48 9.86 -11.56
N VAL A 290 11.23 9.64 -10.26
CA VAL A 290 11.61 10.56 -9.19
C VAL A 290 13.14 10.57 -9.08
N ALA A 291 13.77 11.33 -9.98
CA ALA A 291 15.20 11.50 -10.14
C ALA A 291 15.67 12.91 -9.76
N GLU A 292 14.75 13.87 -9.54
CA GLU A 292 15.08 15.29 -9.34
C GLU A 292 15.11 15.73 -7.85
N ASP A 293 14.47 15.02 -6.92
CA ASP A 293 14.43 15.41 -5.49
C ASP A 293 15.62 14.88 -4.66
N LEU A 294 16.84 14.98 -5.18
CA LEU A 294 18.07 14.58 -4.47
C LEU A 294 18.90 15.73 -3.90
N ASP A 295 18.57 16.99 -4.23
CA ASP A 295 19.38 18.16 -3.84
C ASP A 295 18.86 18.94 -2.60
N GLU A 296 17.66 18.63 -2.06
CA GLU A 296 17.09 19.31 -0.88
C GLU A 296 16.93 18.42 0.37
N ILE A 297 17.94 17.63 0.72
CA ILE A 297 18.11 17.15 2.11
C ILE A 297 19.19 18.01 2.78
N GLN A 298 18.77 19.12 3.39
CA GLN A 298 19.63 19.89 4.29
C GLN A 298 19.92 19.06 5.55
N ILE A 299 21.03 18.33 5.52
CA ILE A 299 21.61 17.71 6.73
C ILE A 299 21.94 18.85 7.70
N PRO A 300 21.36 18.90 8.91
CA PRO A 300 21.76 19.89 9.90
C PRO A 300 23.23 19.65 10.26
N VAL A 301 24.09 20.59 9.89
CA VAL A 301 25.53 20.52 10.15
C VAL A 301 25.74 20.38 11.66
N PRO A 302 26.46 19.34 12.14
CA PRO A 302 26.74 19.21 13.56
C PRO A 302 27.56 20.41 14.01
N ILE A 303 27.12 21.05 15.10
CA ILE A 303 27.87 22.13 15.73
C ILE A 303 29.14 21.50 16.32
N VAL A 304 30.27 21.73 15.66
CA VAL A 304 31.59 21.36 16.19
C VAL A 304 31.91 22.34 17.30
N GLU A 305 31.78 21.88 18.56
CA GLU A 305 32.39 22.58 19.69
C GLU A 305 33.91 22.60 19.48
N VAL A 306 34.49 23.80 19.45
CA VAL A 306 35.92 24.01 19.24
C VAL A 306 36.68 23.50 20.47
N PRO A 307 37.56 22.49 20.34
CA PRO A 307 38.45 22.12 21.42
C PRO A 307 39.46 23.25 21.65
N VAL A 308 39.56 23.74 22.88
CA VAL A 308 40.56 24.74 23.26
C VAL A 308 41.94 24.09 23.28
N GLU A 309 42.93 24.72 22.64
CA GLU A 309 44.34 24.32 22.72
C GLU A 309 44.87 24.52 24.16
N GLU A 310 45.45 23.47 24.76
CA GLU A 310 46.34 23.60 25.90
C GLU A 310 47.79 23.29 25.47
N GLU A 311 48.73 24.10 25.96
CA GLU A 311 50.13 24.11 25.51
C GLU A 311 50.94 22.86 25.93
N PRO A 312 51.94 22.44 25.14
CA PRO A 312 52.70 21.20 25.42
C PRO A 312 53.78 21.39 26.50
N VAL A 313 53.75 20.54 27.54
CA VAL A 313 54.85 20.40 28.50
C VAL A 313 55.79 19.26 28.09
N VAL A 314 57.08 19.58 27.94
CA VAL A 314 58.14 18.66 27.51
C VAL A 314 58.82 17.98 28.70
N ILE A 315 58.82 16.64 28.75
CA ILE A 315 59.73 15.82 29.60
C ILE A 315 60.20 14.62 28.74
N PRO A 316 61.50 14.23 28.76
CA PRO A 316 62.10 13.43 27.69
C PRO A 316 62.04 11.89 27.86
N VAL A 317 62.28 11.23 26.73
CA VAL A 317 62.35 9.77 26.52
C VAL A 317 63.57 9.13 27.23
N SER A 318 63.38 7.93 27.78
CA SER A 318 64.46 6.99 28.16
C SER A 318 64.48 5.77 27.22
N GLU A 319 65.66 5.21 27.01
CA GLU A 319 65.96 4.16 26.00
C GLU A 319 65.27 2.80 26.23
N PRO A 320 65.13 1.97 25.18
CA PRO A 320 64.58 0.61 25.27
C PRO A 320 65.65 -0.44 25.66
N GLU A 321 65.25 -1.47 26.41
CA GLU A 321 66.06 -2.65 26.71
C GLU A 321 65.46 -3.92 26.03
N VAL A 322 66.24 -5.00 25.97
CA VAL A 322 66.26 -5.96 24.85
C VAL A 322 65.46 -7.26 25.09
N GLU A 323 65.03 -7.83 23.96
CA GLU A 323 64.45 -9.15 23.66
C GLU A 323 64.65 -10.32 24.66
N ALA A 324 63.59 -11.14 24.79
CA ALA A 324 63.71 -12.60 24.85
C ALA A 324 62.43 -13.25 24.25
N PRO A 325 62.53 -14.23 23.32
CA PRO A 325 61.37 -14.89 22.72
C PRO A 325 60.86 -16.07 23.57
N VAL A 326 59.57 -16.38 23.48
CA VAL A 326 58.94 -17.56 24.09
C VAL A 326 58.61 -18.58 22.99
N GLU A 327 58.96 -19.84 23.23
CA GLU A 327 58.79 -20.94 22.28
C GLU A 327 57.33 -21.42 22.17
N GLU A 328 56.88 -21.76 20.96
CA GLU A 328 55.63 -22.49 20.72
C GLU A 328 55.91 -24.01 20.79
N GLU A 329 55.36 -24.69 21.80
CA GLU A 329 55.48 -26.15 21.91
C GLU A 329 54.38 -26.85 21.09
N LYS A 330 54.81 -27.67 20.13
CA LYS A 330 53.97 -28.41 19.19
C LYS A 330 53.93 -29.88 19.61
N VAL A 331 52.75 -30.39 20.00
CA VAL A 331 52.58 -31.80 20.39
C VAL A 331 51.65 -32.52 19.40
N GLU A 332 52.17 -33.59 18.79
CA GLU A 332 51.45 -34.47 17.88
C GLU A 332 50.75 -35.63 18.64
N ALA A 333 49.83 -36.31 17.96
CA ALA A 333 48.97 -37.35 18.55
C ALA A 333 49.73 -38.63 18.97
N PRO A 334 49.05 -39.53 19.68
CA PRO A 334 48.96 -40.88 19.14
C PRO A 334 47.53 -41.44 19.02
N VAL A 335 47.41 -42.41 18.12
CA VAL A 335 46.21 -43.21 17.84
C VAL A 335 46.11 -44.35 18.85
N GLU A 336 44.90 -44.69 19.28
CA GLU A 336 44.60 -46.03 19.82
C GLU A 336 43.35 -46.61 19.13
N GLU A 337 43.47 -47.87 18.69
CA GLU A 337 42.39 -48.64 18.09
C GLU A 337 41.63 -49.40 19.19
N GLU A 338 40.29 -49.40 19.14
CA GLU A 338 39.50 -50.43 19.84
C GLU A 338 38.41 -51.00 18.93
N LYS A 339 37.99 -52.24 19.21
CA LYS A 339 37.54 -53.21 18.21
C LYS A 339 36.44 -54.11 18.79
N VAL A 340 35.49 -54.54 17.94
CA VAL A 340 34.41 -55.53 18.24
C VAL A 340 33.34 -54.91 19.17
N GLU A 341 32.02 -55.07 19.00
CA GLU A 341 31.25 -56.30 18.77
C GLU A 341 30.16 -56.25 17.67
N GLU A 342 29.79 -57.46 17.24
CA GLU A 342 28.81 -57.74 16.18
C GLU A 342 27.37 -57.70 16.70
N THR A 343 26.40 -57.36 15.84
CA THR A 343 25.04 -57.89 15.95
C THR A 343 24.42 -58.07 14.56
N GLN A 344 24.04 -59.31 14.22
CA GLN A 344 23.47 -59.68 12.92
C GLN A 344 21.92 -59.70 12.92
N VAL A 345 21.37 -59.92 11.70
CA VAL A 345 19.97 -60.26 11.31
C VAL A 345 19.14 -59.02 10.84
N GLN A 346 18.50 -58.98 9.65
CA GLN A 346 18.35 -59.98 8.57
C GLN A 346 18.65 -59.48 7.13
N LYS A 347 17.63 -59.20 6.29
CA LYS A 347 17.72 -59.12 4.80
C LYS A 347 16.57 -58.29 4.16
N VAL A 348 16.71 -58.10 2.83
CA VAL A 348 15.71 -57.76 1.77
C VAL A 348 15.70 -56.25 1.38
N ALA A 349 15.93 -55.81 0.13
CA ALA A 349 16.24 -56.44 -1.16
C ALA A 349 17.09 -55.52 -2.10
N GLU A 350 17.52 -56.03 -3.26
CA GLU A 350 18.53 -55.43 -4.17
C GLU A 350 18.01 -54.41 -5.23
N LYS A 351 18.90 -53.47 -5.63
CA LYS A 351 19.33 -53.10 -7.02
C LYS A 351 19.53 -51.57 -7.20
N PRO A 352 20.40 -51.12 -8.13
CA PRO A 352 21.76 -51.58 -8.44
C PRO A 352 22.81 -50.45 -8.24
N GLN A 353 24.09 -50.79 -8.05
CA GLN A 353 25.17 -49.80 -7.90
C GLN A 353 25.69 -49.33 -9.26
N VAL A 354 25.87 -48.01 -9.43
CA VAL A 354 26.59 -47.42 -10.57
C VAL A 354 28.07 -47.26 -10.19
N GLN A 355 28.95 -47.81 -11.02
CA GLN A 355 30.40 -47.83 -10.79
C GLN A 355 31.02 -46.49 -11.22
N VAL A 356 31.39 -45.64 -10.26
CA VAL A 356 32.08 -44.36 -10.55
C VAL A 356 33.59 -44.61 -10.62
N VAL A 357 34.15 -44.49 -11.82
CA VAL A 357 35.61 -44.46 -12.03
C VAL A 357 36.11 -43.06 -11.67
N GLN A 358 36.88 -42.94 -10.59
CA GLN A 358 37.57 -41.71 -10.24
C GLN A 358 38.88 -41.60 -11.04
N SER A 359 38.86 -40.84 -12.13
CA SER A 359 40.08 -40.32 -12.74
C SER A 359 40.55 -39.09 -11.97
N ALA A 360 41.77 -39.12 -11.44
CA ALA A 360 42.39 -37.93 -10.86
C ALA A 360 42.66 -36.90 -11.97
N ILE A 361 41.99 -35.76 -11.90
CA ILE A 361 42.20 -34.62 -12.79
C ILE A 361 43.11 -33.62 -12.06
N ASP A 362 44.20 -33.21 -12.69
CA ASP A 362 45.06 -32.16 -12.17
C ASP A 362 44.38 -30.79 -12.37
N ILE A 363 44.15 -30.09 -11.26
CA ILE A 363 43.37 -28.83 -11.21
C ILE A 363 44.31 -27.60 -11.18
N SER A 364 45.63 -27.83 -11.19
CA SER A 364 46.65 -26.79 -10.97
C SER A 364 46.65 -25.68 -12.03
N GLU A 365 46.27 -26.01 -13.27
CA GLU A 365 46.18 -25.04 -14.37
C GLU A 365 44.98 -24.09 -14.19
N LEU A 366 43.82 -24.64 -13.83
CA LEU A 366 42.59 -23.89 -13.57
C LEU A 366 42.74 -22.89 -12.40
N VAL A 367 43.46 -23.28 -11.34
CA VAL A 367 43.75 -22.38 -10.20
C VAL A 367 44.62 -21.19 -10.62
N ASN A 368 45.56 -21.39 -11.53
CA ASN A 368 46.40 -20.31 -12.06
C ASN A 368 45.63 -19.37 -13.00
N GLU A 369 44.65 -19.86 -13.76
CA GLU A 369 43.75 -19.01 -14.55
C GLU A 369 42.83 -18.17 -13.67
N ILE A 370 42.24 -18.75 -12.62
CA ILE A 370 41.42 -18.03 -11.62
C ILE A 370 42.23 -16.91 -10.96
N LYS A 371 43.50 -17.17 -10.62
CA LYS A 371 44.39 -16.15 -10.02
C LYS A 371 44.63 -14.97 -10.98
N LYS A 372 44.93 -15.25 -12.25
CA LYS A 372 45.08 -14.20 -13.29
C LYS A 372 43.79 -13.41 -13.49
N LEU A 373 42.62 -14.06 -13.47
CA LEU A 373 41.33 -13.38 -13.55
C LEU A 373 41.16 -12.38 -12.40
N ARG A 374 41.48 -12.79 -11.16
CA ARG A 374 41.39 -11.95 -9.96
C ARG A 374 42.29 -10.71 -10.07
N GLU A 375 43.53 -10.90 -10.51
CA GLU A 375 44.49 -9.81 -10.74
C GLU A 375 43.97 -8.82 -11.82
N THR A 376 43.42 -9.31 -12.94
CA THR A 376 42.81 -8.42 -13.96
C THR A 376 41.58 -7.66 -13.46
N PHE A 377 40.77 -8.27 -12.59
CA PHE A 377 39.59 -7.63 -12.00
C PHE A 377 39.97 -6.52 -11.01
N GLU A 378 40.98 -6.75 -10.16
CA GLU A 378 41.48 -5.74 -9.22
C GLU A 378 42.07 -4.52 -9.97
N VAL A 379 42.80 -4.74 -11.08
CA VAL A 379 43.29 -3.66 -11.95
C VAL A 379 42.16 -2.88 -12.62
N ALA A 380 41.14 -3.55 -13.12
CA ALA A 380 39.97 -2.89 -13.72
C ALA A 380 39.21 -2.02 -12.69
N LEU A 381 39.04 -2.52 -11.47
CA LEU A 381 38.36 -1.82 -10.38
C LEU A 381 39.15 -0.60 -9.89
N LEU A 382 40.49 -0.68 -9.88
CA LEU A 382 41.37 0.48 -9.63
C LEU A 382 41.27 1.52 -10.75
N SER A 383 41.32 1.11 -12.03
CA SER A 383 41.16 2.02 -13.16
C SER A 383 39.82 2.75 -13.16
N GLN A 384 38.73 2.06 -12.80
CA GLN A 384 37.40 2.67 -12.67
C GLN A 384 37.32 3.67 -11.52
N LYS A 385 38.02 3.45 -10.40
CA LYS A 385 38.11 4.42 -9.30
C LYS A 385 38.85 5.70 -9.71
N VAL A 386 39.95 5.60 -10.46
CA VAL A 386 40.70 6.76 -10.97
C VAL A 386 39.82 7.58 -11.93
N LEU A 387 39.15 6.94 -12.88
CA LEU A 387 38.23 7.59 -13.83
C LEU A 387 37.04 8.31 -13.17
N ASN A 388 36.65 7.90 -11.96
CA ASN A 388 35.59 8.57 -11.20
C ASN A 388 36.14 9.77 -10.43
N ALA A 389 37.33 9.66 -9.83
CA ALA A 389 37.98 10.77 -9.14
C ALA A 389 38.32 11.95 -10.09
N GLU A 390 38.84 11.65 -11.29
CA GLU A 390 39.12 12.67 -12.31
C GLU A 390 37.85 13.45 -12.71
N LYS A 391 36.70 12.77 -12.79
CA LYS A 391 35.40 13.40 -13.09
C LYS A 391 34.83 14.23 -11.93
N GLU A 392 35.20 13.92 -10.69
CA GLU A 392 34.82 14.74 -9.54
C GLU A 392 35.65 16.04 -9.48
N GLU A 393 36.95 15.99 -9.79
CA GLU A 393 37.78 17.18 -9.91
C GLU A 393 37.36 18.10 -11.07
N GLU A 394 37.00 17.55 -12.24
CA GLU A 394 36.44 18.35 -13.35
C GLU A 394 35.14 19.06 -12.96
N ARG A 395 34.26 18.38 -12.20
CA ARG A 395 33.01 18.96 -11.71
C ARG A 395 33.25 20.07 -10.68
N PHE A 396 34.20 19.89 -9.75
CA PHE A 396 34.51 20.91 -8.75
C PHE A 396 35.06 22.20 -9.38
N ASN A 397 35.88 22.09 -10.43
CA ASN A 397 36.43 23.24 -11.14
C ASN A 397 35.38 23.99 -11.99
N ALA A 398 34.37 23.30 -12.52
CA ALA A 398 33.29 23.93 -13.29
C ALA A 398 32.37 24.84 -12.43
N ILE A 399 32.22 24.54 -11.14
CA ILE A 399 31.28 25.23 -10.23
C ILE A 399 31.80 26.61 -9.81
N GLN A 400 33.12 26.85 -9.78
CA GLN A 400 33.69 28.12 -9.27
C GLN A 400 33.55 29.33 -10.22
N VAL A 401 33.13 29.14 -11.47
CA VAL A 401 33.22 30.19 -12.51
C VAL A 401 31.95 31.02 -12.69
N ASN A 402 30.77 30.49 -12.33
CA ASN A 402 29.48 31.13 -12.63
C ASN A 402 28.68 31.46 -11.36
N ASN A 403 28.92 32.64 -10.80
CA ASN A 403 27.98 33.23 -9.84
C ASN A 403 27.83 34.75 -10.10
N THR A 404 26.69 35.15 -10.65
CA THR A 404 26.30 36.56 -10.80
C THR A 404 24.79 36.66 -10.60
N GLN A 405 24.39 37.55 -9.70
CA GLN A 405 23.03 37.68 -9.20
C GLN A 405 22.06 38.18 -10.29
N SER A 406 20.84 37.63 -10.34
CA SER A 406 19.64 38.46 -10.62
C SER A 406 18.30 37.79 -10.26
N ASN A 407 17.44 38.60 -9.64
CA ASN A 407 15.97 38.62 -9.66
C ASN A 407 15.13 37.35 -9.44
N ILE A 408 14.29 37.43 -8.40
CA ILE A 408 13.11 36.59 -8.15
C ILE A 408 11.95 37.09 -9.03
N PRO A 409 11.32 36.26 -9.88
CA PRO A 409 10.00 36.50 -10.45
C PRO A 409 8.90 35.81 -9.62
N GLU A 410 7.67 36.34 -9.70
CA GLU A 410 6.51 35.78 -8.99
C GLU A 410 6.17 34.35 -9.44
N ILE A 411 6.01 33.43 -8.48
CA ILE A 411 5.57 32.06 -8.74
C ILE A 411 4.07 32.07 -9.09
N GLN A 412 3.75 31.79 -10.36
CA GLN A 412 2.41 31.31 -10.70
C GLN A 412 2.27 29.85 -10.23
N PRO A 413 1.13 29.45 -9.64
CA PRO A 413 0.96 28.09 -9.12
C PRO A 413 0.95 27.06 -10.26
N VAL A 414 2.04 26.33 -10.39
CA VAL A 414 2.12 25.11 -11.20
C VAL A 414 1.25 24.03 -10.55
N VAL A 415 0.50 23.30 -11.37
CA VAL A 415 -0.33 22.18 -10.91
C VAL A 415 0.56 20.96 -10.68
N ILE A 416 0.82 20.63 -9.42
CA ILE A 416 1.60 19.45 -9.02
C ILE A 416 0.68 18.22 -8.91
N ASN A 417 1.17 17.06 -9.35
CA ASN A 417 0.47 15.78 -9.24
C ASN A 417 0.14 15.44 -7.77
N SER A 418 -0.94 14.68 -7.56
CA SER A 418 -1.68 14.60 -6.29
C SER A 418 -1.03 13.72 -5.19
N ALA A 419 0.21 14.01 -4.81
CA ALA A 419 0.93 13.35 -3.72
C ALA A 419 1.51 14.31 -2.66
N GLU A 420 1.78 15.57 -3.00
CA GLU A 420 2.37 16.55 -2.08
C GLU A 420 1.32 17.52 -1.49
N PHE A 421 0.54 17.04 -0.52
CA PHE A 421 -0.37 17.90 0.23
C PHE A 421 0.25 18.42 1.54
N TYR A 422 0.99 19.52 1.45
CA TYR A 422 1.38 20.31 2.62
C TYR A 422 0.21 21.18 3.11
N GLY A 423 -0.70 20.60 3.92
CA GLY A 423 -1.83 21.34 4.48
C GLY A 423 -2.59 20.60 5.59
N ASN A 424 -3.60 21.26 6.16
CA ASN A 424 -4.31 20.72 7.32
C ASN A 424 -5.35 19.62 6.97
N SER A 425 -5.64 18.76 7.96
CA SER A 425 -6.53 17.59 7.83
C SER A 425 -7.94 17.89 7.28
N LYS A 426 -8.46 19.12 7.46
CA LYS A 426 -9.79 19.49 6.92
C LYS A 426 -9.75 19.82 5.43
N SER A 427 -8.63 20.33 4.90
CA SER A 427 -8.47 20.47 3.45
C SER A 427 -8.21 19.12 2.78
N LEU A 428 -7.43 18.21 3.38
CA LEU A 428 -7.22 16.86 2.83
C LEU A 428 -8.54 16.09 2.66
N LYS A 429 -9.41 16.05 3.69
CA LYS A 429 -10.75 15.44 3.59
C LYS A 429 -11.66 16.13 2.57
N LYS A 430 -11.36 17.36 2.15
CA LYS A 430 -12.10 18.09 1.12
C LYS A 430 -11.52 17.83 -0.28
N VAL A 431 -10.21 17.70 -0.42
CA VAL A 431 -9.51 17.31 -1.65
C VAL A 431 -9.88 15.88 -2.00
N ILE A 432 -9.61 14.90 -1.14
CA ILE A 432 -9.97 13.49 -1.36
C ILE A 432 -11.45 13.34 -1.73
N LYS A 433 -12.36 14.02 -1.01
CA LYS A 433 -13.79 13.95 -1.30
C LYS A 433 -14.21 14.66 -2.60
N ASN A 434 -13.45 15.68 -3.04
CA ASN A 434 -13.67 16.34 -4.32
C ASN A 434 -13.09 15.51 -5.47
N ASP A 435 -11.95 14.86 -5.29
CA ASP A 435 -11.32 14.00 -6.28
C ASP A 435 -12.11 12.70 -6.43
N GLU A 436 -12.53 12.06 -5.33
CA GLU A 436 -13.52 10.96 -5.34
C GLU A 436 -14.83 11.36 -6.02
N ALA A 437 -15.28 12.62 -5.86
CA ALA A 437 -16.48 13.11 -6.52
C ALA A 437 -16.25 13.36 -8.01
N ALA A 438 -15.10 13.93 -8.40
CA ALA A 438 -14.75 14.21 -9.79
C ALA A 438 -14.46 12.93 -10.58
N GLU A 439 -13.79 11.94 -9.98
CA GLU A 439 -13.61 10.61 -10.57
C GLU A 439 -14.94 9.87 -10.68
N ARG A 440 -15.82 9.94 -9.67
CA ARG A 440 -17.18 9.37 -9.77
C ARG A 440 -18.04 10.10 -10.81
N GLU A 441 -17.94 11.42 -10.93
CA GLU A 441 -18.69 12.18 -11.93
C GLU A 441 -18.18 11.90 -13.34
N LYS A 442 -16.85 11.85 -13.57
CA LYS A 442 -16.24 11.38 -14.82
C LYS A 442 -16.68 9.96 -15.17
N PHE A 443 -16.55 9.01 -14.25
CA PHE A 443 -16.99 7.63 -14.45
C PHE A 443 -18.50 7.53 -14.75
N ILE A 444 -19.33 8.37 -14.13
CA ILE A 444 -20.77 8.44 -14.42
C ILE A 444 -21.08 9.13 -15.75
N GLU A 445 -20.24 10.05 -16.24
CA GLU A 445 -20.36 10.66 -17.57
C GLU A 445 -19.87 9.72 -18.67
N GLU A 446 -18.75 9.04 -18.49
CA GLU A 446 -18.27 7.94 -19.34
C GLU A 446 -19.35 6.84 -19.42
N LYS A 447 -19.86 6.36 -18.28
CA LYS A 447 -20.99 5.40 -18.29
C LYS A 447 -22.28 5.91 -18.94
N LYS A 448 -22.49 7.23 -19.08
CA LYS A 448 -23.63 7.79 -19.87
C LYS A 448 -23.31 7.96 -21.35
N ALA A 449 -22.04 8.06 -21.73
CA ALA A 449 -21.59 8.03 -23.11
C ALA A 449 -21.64 6.59 -23.66
N ASP A 450 -21.17 5.63 -22.86
CA ASP A 450 -20.95 4.25 -23.29
C ASP A 450 -22.17 3.33 -23.10
N SER A 451 -23.12 3.70 -22.23
CA SER A 451 -24.37 2.94 -22.10
C SER A 451 -25.45 3.47 -23.04
N SER A 452 -25.85 2.64 -24.00
CA SER A 452 -27.09 2.79 -24.79
C SER A 452 -28.37 2.62 -23.96
N ILE A 453 -28.27 2.55 -22.62
CA ILE A 453 -29.38 2.41 -21.68
C ILE A 453 -30.05 3.78 -21.50
N GLY A 454 -30.84 4.14 -22.50
CA GLY A 454 -31.58 5.41 -22.58
C GLY A 454 -31.95 5.83 -24.00
N THR A 455 -31.20 5.33 -25.00
CA THR A 455 -31.54 5.46 -26.42
C THR A 455 -32.20 4.16 -26.87
N GLY A 456 -33.53 4.17 -26.93
CA GLY A 456 -34.32 3.00 -27.31
C GLY A 456 -33.96 2.47 -28.70
N LYS A 457 -33.13 1.43 -28.73
CA LYS A 457 -33.00 0.45 -29.81
C LYS A 457 -33.30 -0.92 -29.23
N THR A 458 -34.55 -1.34 -29.36
CA THR A 458 -34.93 -2.74 -29.39
C THR A 458 -35.19 -3.09 -30.84
N ASP A 459 -34.54 -4.15 -31.34
CA ASP A 459 -34.82 -4.64 -32.69
C ASP A 459 -36.26 -5.16 -32.79
N ASP A 460 -36.87 -4.87 -33.93
CA ASP A 460 -37.98 -5.56 -34.58
C ASP A 460 -39.01 -6.30 -33.70
N GLY A 461 -40.00 -5.55 -33.20
CA GLY A 461 -41.22 -6.08 -32.60
C GLY A 461 -42.29 -4.98 -32.50
N VAL A 462 -43.33 -5.10 -33.31
CA VAL A 462 -44.45 -4.14 -33.43
C VAL A 462 -45.06 -3.78 -32.07
N ASP A 463 -45.11 -2.48 -31.74
CA ASP A 463 -46.17 -1.94 -30.88
C ASP A 463 -46.37 -0.42 -31.08
N GLU A 464 -47.60 -0.04 -31.44
CA GLU A 464 -47.98 1.35 -31.70
C GLU A 464 -48.26 2.09 -30.38
N THR A 465 -47.42 3.07 -30.03
CA THR A 465 -47.72 4.02 -28.93
C THR A 465 -47.77 5.47 -29.44
N PRO A 466 -48.93 6.17 -29.33
CA PRO A 466 -49.11 7.50 -29.91
C PRO A 466 -48.13 8.57 -29.40
N GLY A 467 -47.75 9.50 -30.28
CA GLY A 467 -46.71 10.50 -30.05
C GLY A 467 -46.95 11.48 -28.90
N GLU A 468 -48.19 11.60 -28.42
CA GLU A 468 -48.59 12.51 -27.34
C GLU A 468 -47.97 12.13 -25.98
N ILE A 469 -47.79 10.83 -25.71
CA ILE A 469 -47.22 10.33 -24.45
C ILE A 469 -45.73 10.71 -24.34
N LYS A 470 -45.00 10.76 -25.46
CA LYS A 470 -43.59 11.19 -25.52
C LYS A 470 -43.41 12.69 -25.21
N PHE A 471 -44.44 13.51 -25.38
CA PHE A 471 -44.40 14.94 -25.05
C PHE A 471 -44.61 15.18 -23.54
N LEU A 472 -45.60 14.50 -22.93
CA LEU A 472 -45.88 14.55 -21.49
C LEU A 472 -44.68 14.13 -20.64
N GLY A 473 -43.99 13.05 -21.01
CA GLY A 473 -42.79 12.58 -20.29
C GLY A 473 -41.63 13.58 -20.26
N LYS A 474 -41.49 14.43 -21.30
CA LYS A 474 -40.48 15.50 -21.33
C LYS A 474 -40.89 16.70 -20.47
N MET A 475 -42.17 17.09 -20.46
CA MET A 475 -42.65 18.17 -19.57
C MET A 475 -42.50 17.83 -18.09
N PHE A 476 -42.85 16.60 -17.67
CA PHE A 476 -42.74 16.20 -16.26
C PHE A 476 -41.29 16.20 -15.74
N LYS A 477 -40.30 15.79 -16.55
CA LYS A 477 -38.87 15.88 -16.20
C LYS A 477 -38.37 17.33 -16.04
N GLY A 478 -38.94 18.28 -16.80
CA GLY A 478 -38.66 19.71 -16.66
C GLY A 478 -39.26 20.28 -15.36
N LEU A 479 -40.56 20.05 -15.15
CA LEU A 479 -41.30 20.50 -13.97
C LEU A 479 -40.70 19.97 -12.67
N GLY A 480 -40.34 18.69 -12.60
CA GLY A 480 -39.74 18.09 -11.39
C GLY A 480 -38.41 18.75 -10.97
N LYS A 481 -37.54 19.10 -11.93
CA LYS A 481 -36.29 19.82 -11.64
C LYS A 481 -36.53 21.24 -11.13
N ILE A 482 -37.56 21.93 -11.64
CA ILE A 482 -37.96 23.26 -11.18
C ILE A 482 -38.53 23.16 -9.76
N LEU A 483 -39.47 22.23 -9.52
CA LEU A 483 -40.08 22.01 -8.21
C LEU A 483 -39.04 21.70 -7.13
N TRP A 484 -38.03 20.87 -7.45
CA TRP A 484 -36.96 20.52 -6.51
C TRP A 484 -36.00 21.68 -6.21
N LYS A 485 -35.72 22.54 -7.21
CA LYS A 485 -34.98 23.80 -6.98
C LYS A 485 -35.78 24.75 -6.08
N LEU A 486 -37.09 24.87 -6.30
CA LEU A 486 -37.99 25.73 -5.53
C LEU A 486 -38.15 25.21 -4.09
N LEU A 487 -38.23 23.89 -3.90
CA LEU A 487 -38.23 23.25 -2.58
C LEU A 487 -36.91 23.48 -1.83
N LYS A 488 -35.76 23.35 -2.50
CA LYS A 488 -34.45 23.69 -1.90
C LYS A 488 -34.33 25.16 -1.53
N PHE A 489 -34.93 26.05 -2.30
CA PHE A 489 -34.99 27.48 -2.00
C PHE A 489 -35.86 27.75 -0.76
N LEU A 490 -37.09 27.21 -0.73
CA LEU A 490 -37.99 27.32 0.42
C LEU A 490 -37.38 26.72 1.70
N LEU A 491 -36.67 25.59 1.61
CA LEU A 491 -36.00 24.97 2.75
C LEU A 491 -34.89 25.88 3.32
N LYS A 492 -34.10 26.57 2.46
CA LYS A 492 -33.12 27.56 2.91
C LYS A 492 -33.80 28.73 3.65
N PHE A 493 -34.92 29.24 3.12
CA PHE A 493 -35.68 30.30 3.79
C PHE A 493 -36.29 29.83 5.11
N ALA A 494 -36.79 28.59 5.19
CA ALA A 494 -37.31 28.00 6.43
C ALA A 494 -36.21 27.86 7.50
N ILE A 495 -34.99 27.44 7.12
CA ILE A 495 -33.84 27.37 8.03
C ILE A 495 -33.44 28.77 8.52
N ILE A 496 -33.37 29.77 7.65
CA ILE A 496 -33.07 31.16 8.03
C ILE A 496 -34.14 31.71 8.98
N ALA A 497 -35.43 31.49 8.68
CA ALA A 497 -36.54 31.89 9.54
C ALA A 497 -36.50 31.18 10.91
N ALA A 498 -36.14 29.90 10.96
CA ALA A 498 -35.97 29.16 12.21
C ALA A 498 -34.81 29.70 13.07
N ILE A 499 -33.69 30.08 12.46
CA ILE A 499 -32.57 30.73 13.16
C ILE A 499 -32.99 32.10 13.73
N ILE A 500 -33.70 32.92 12.95
CA ILE A 500 -34.21 34.22 13.41
C ILE A 500 -35.21 34.03 14.56
N ALA A 501 -36.12 33.06 14.45
CA ALA A 501 -37.06 32.74 15.52
C ALA A 501 -36.35 32.27 16.80
N LEU A 502 -35.30 31.44 16.69
CA LEU A 502 -34.49 31.01 17.82
C LEU A 502 -33.83 32.21 18.53
N VAL A 503 -33.22 33.12 17.78
CA VAL A 503 -32.59 34.34 18.32
C VAL A 503 -33.63 35.23 19.02
N LEU A 504 -34.82 35.39 18.44
CA LEU A 504 -35.91 36.16 19.07
C LEU A 504 -36.40 35.50 20.37
N ILE A 505 -36.56 34.16 20.41
CA ILE A 505 -37.00 33.44 21.61
C ILE A 505 -35.95 33.58 22.73
N VAL A 506 -34.65 33.44 22.41
CA VAL A 506 -33.57 33.67 23.39
C VAL A 506 -33.53 35.13 23.86
N GLY A 507 -33.75 36.09 22.97
CA GLY A 507 -33.84 37.52 23.34
C GLY A 507 -35.02 37.83 24.26
N ILE A 508 -36.18 37.23 24.02
CA ILE A 508 -37.38 37.37 24.88
C ILE A 508 -37.14 36.71 26.25
N ALA A 509 -36.50 35.53 26.29
CA ALA A 509 -36.12 34.88 27.53
C ALA A 509 -35.16 35.74 28.37
N ALA A 510 -34.14 36.32 27.73
CA ALA A 510 -33.21 37.25 28.36
C ALA A 510 -33.91 38.50 28.92
N LEU A 511 -34.77 39.13 28.10
CA LEU A 511 -35.56 40.31 28.51
C LEU A 511 -36.45 40.03 29.73
N LYS A 512 -37.09 38.86 29.80
CA LYS A 512 -37.89 38.46 30.97
C LYS A 512 -37.02 38.17 32.19
N HIS A 513 -35.83 37.59 32.03
CA HIS A 513 -34.92 37.34 33.14
C HIS A 513 -34.38 38.65 33.74
N TYR A 514 -33.90 39.58 32.90
CA TYR A 514 -33.33 40.85 33.35
C TYR A 514 -34.36 41.93 33.71
N VAL A 515 -35.59 41.86 33.18
CA VAL A 515 -36.68 42.79 33.51
C VAL A 515 -38.00 42.02 33.82
N PRO A 516 -38.12 41.42 35.03
CA PRO A 516 -39.27 40.58 35.38
C PRO A 516 -40.62 41.31 35.43
N SER A 517 -40.61 42.64 35.51
CA SER A 517 -41.81 43.49 35.55
C SER A 517 -42.44 43.76 34.17
N LEU A 518 -41.85 43.26 33.07
CA LEU A 518 -42.26 43.58 31.70
C LEU A 518 -43.44 42.70 31.21
N THR A 519 -44.61 42.90 31.82
CA THR A 519 -45.86 42.13 31.55
C THR A 519 -46.34 42.15 30.09
N LEU A 520 -45.87 43.11 29.29
CA LEU A 520 -46.18 43.21 27.85
C LEU A 520 -45.73 41.97 27.05
N LEU A 521 -44.73 41.22 27.52
CA LEU A 521 -44.23 40.01 26.85
C LEU A 521 -44.98 38.73 27.25
N ASP A 522 -45.81 38.72 28.30
CA ASP A 522 -46.44 37.50 28.79
C ASP A 522 -47.42 36.88 27.78
N GLY A 523 -48.11 37.71 26.97
CA GLY A 523 -48.96 37.21 25.88
C GLY A 523 -48.17 36.48 24.79
N VAL A 524 -46.97 36.98 24.47
CA VAL A 524 -46.05 36.35 23.48
C VAL A 524 -45.48 35.05 24.04
N ILE A 525 -45.13 35.01 25.32
CA ILE A 525 -44.60 33.83 26.01
C ILE A 525 -45.68 32.74 26.13
N THR A 526 -46.92 33.13 26.45
CA THR A 526 -48.08 32.21 26.46
C THR A 526 -48.30 31.60 25.07
N PHE A 527 -48.24 32.42 24.01
CA PHE A 527 -48.34 31.94 22.63
C PHE A 527 -47.21 30.95 22.28
N LEU A 528 -45.95 31.28 22.60
CA LEU A 528 -44.79 30.41 22.34
C LEU A 528 -44.88 29.08 23.08
N ASN A 529 -45.29 29.09 24.35
CA ASN A 529 -45.50 27.88 25.15
C ASN A 529 -46.66 27.00 24.62
N ASN A 530 -47.69 27.60 24.02
CA ASN A 530 -48.77 26.84 23.38
C ASN A 530 -48.37 26.30 22.00
N PHE A 531 -47.52 27.01 21.25
CA PHE A 531 -47.14 26.64 19.88
C PHE A 531 -45.97 25.64 19.81
N LEU A 532 -45.00 25.73 20.73
CA LEU A 532 -43.77 24.91 20.74
C LEU A 532 -43.71 23.89 21.90
N GLY A 533 -44.77 23.80 22.70
CA GLY A 533 -44.85 22.95 23.89
C GLY A 533 -44.55 23.70 25.19
N SER A 534 -45.22 23.28 26.26
CA SER A 534 -45.25 23.99 27.54
C SER A 534 -43.86 24.10 28.19
N GLY A 535 -43.45 25.33 28.52
CA GLY A 535 -42.24 25.63 29.29
C GLY A 535 -40.97 25.78 28.44
N ILE A 536 -41.08 26.17 27.17
CA ILE A 536 -39.90 26.32 26.31
C ILE A 536 -38.98 27.46 26.77
N VAL A 537 -39.55 28.55 27.29
CA VAL A 537 -38.79 29.66 27.88
C VAL A 537 -38.07 29.22 29.16
N ASP A 538 -38.75 28.45 30.02
CA ASP A 538 -38.18 27.97 31.29
C ASP A 538 -37.04 26.95 31.05
N ARG A 539 -37.18 26.10 30.01
CA ARG A 539 -36.10 25.21 29.56
C ARG A 539 -34.90 25.98 29.02
N ILE A 540 -35.11 27.06 28.26
CA ILE A 540 -34.03 27.91 27.75
C ILE A 540 -33.30 28.61 28.91
N ASN A 541 -34.03 29.15 29.88
CA ASN A 541 -33.43 29.71 31.10
C ASN A 541 -32.59 28.66 31.86
N GLY A 542 -33.10 27.43 32.01
CA GLY A 542 -32.37 26.32 32.61
C GLY A 542 -31.10 25.91 31.86
N ILE A 543 -31.11 25.94 30.51
CA ILE A 543 -29.94 25.65 29.67
C ILE A 543 -28.89 26.76 29.74
N LEU A 544 -29.32 28.02 29.83
CA LEU A 544 -28.44 29.20 29.90
C LEU A 544 -27.94 29.50 31.32
N GLY A 545 -28.32 28.70 32.32
CA GLY A 545 -27.96 28.92 33.72
C GLY A 545 -28.64 30.13 34.37
N TRP A 546 -29.68 30.66 33.75
CA TRP A 546 -30.47 31.80 34.23
C TRP A 546 -31.51 31.34 35.24
N THR A 547 -31.05 30.95 36.43
CA THR A 547 -31.94 30.73 37.59
C THR A 547 -32.53 32.06 38.05
N VAL A 548 -33.86 32.12 38.17
CA VAL A 548 -34.60 33.22 38.82
C VAL A 548 -34.35 33.19 40.33
#